data_AF-X1CK32-F1
#
_entry.id   AF-X1CK32-F1
#
_cell.length_a   1.000
_cell.length_b   1.000
_cell.length_c   1.000
_cell.angle_alpha   90.00
_cell.angle_beta   90.00
_cell.angle_gamma   90.00
#
_symmetry.space_group_name_H-M   'P 1'
#
loop_
_entity.id
_entity.type
_entity.pdbx_description
1 polymer ?
#
loop_
_entity_poly.entity_id
_entity_poly.type
_entity_poly.pdbx_seq_one_letter_code
_entity_poly.pdbx_strand_id
1 'polypeptide(L)'
;MNLPKFDELPGYSQPIFVDVIVEKRILEHHRWCQEEWAVIGVICGESAADVRLTKIVESSAGSEQYRWQGFSMQLFADDTESYYCNLMAEKPGW
;
A
#
# COMPACT_ATOMS: atom_id res chain seq x y z
N MET A 1 34.20 -1.74 -16.37
CA MET A 1 32.82 -1.87 -16.85
C MET A 1 32.02 -0.77 -16.18
N ASN A 2 31.50 0.21 -16.92
CA ASN A 2 30.64 1.24 -16.33
C ASN A 2 29.24 0.64 -16.16
N LEU A 3 28.76 0.59 -14.92
CA LEU A 3 27.36 0.32 -14.66
C LEU A 3 26.56 1.58 -15.01
N PRO A 4 25.37 1.46 -15.61
CA PRO A 4 24.51 2.59 -15.88
C PRO A 4 24.14 3.31 -14.58
N LYS A 5 23.91 4.61 -14.65
CA LYS A 5 23.36 5.34 -13.50
C LYS A 5 21.93 4.87 -13.25
N PHE A 6 21.50 4.94 -12.00
CA PHE A 6 20.18 4.45 -11.57
C PHE A 6 19.04 5.10 -12.36
N ASP A 7 19.13 6.40 -12.63
CA ASP A 7 18.14 7.17 -13.41
C ASP A 7 18.12 6.84 -14.91
N GLU A 8 19.13 6.10 -15.38
CA GLU A 8 19.25 5.64 -16.77
C GLU A 8 18.67 4.22 -16.96
N LEU A 9 18.28 3.55 -15.86
CA LEU A 9 17.66 2.23 -15.93
C LEU A 9 16.20 2.36 -16.41
N PRO A 10 15.78 1.59 -17.43
CA PRO A 10 14.41 1.63 -17.94
C PRO A 10 13.43 1.21 -16.83
N GLY A 11 12.46 2.08 -16.53
CA GLY A 11 11.40 1.83 -15.53
C GLY A 11 11.46 2.68 -14.27
N TYR A 12 12.55 3.42 -14.01
CA TYR A 12 12.70 4.21 -12.78
C TYR A 12 11.77 5.42 -12.66
N SER A 13 11.35 5.99 -13.79
CA SER A 13 10.44 7.14 -13.81
C SER A 13 8.97 6.75 -13.89
N GLN A 14 8.65 5.46 -14.01
CA GLN A 14 7.28 5.01 -14.19
C GLN A 14 6.64 4.73 -12.83
N PRO A 15 5.41 5.22 -12.60
CA PRO A 15 4.67 4.90 -11.40
C PRO A 15 4.42 3.39 -11.30
N ILE A 16 4.66 2.83 -10.12
CA ILE A 16 4.28 1.46 -9.76
C ILE A 16 2.83 1.52 -9.28
N PHE A 17 1.91 0.90 -10.00
CA PHE A 17 0.52 0.83 -9.56
C PHE A 17 0.37 -0.13 -8.40
N VAL A 18 -0.38 0.29 -7.40
CA VAL A 18 -0.63 -0.48 -6.18
C VAL A 18 -2.10 -0.39 -5.80
N ASP A 19 -2.60 -1.46 -5.19
CA ASP A 19 -3.88 -1.43 -4.51
C ASP A 19 -3.65 -1.71 -3.02
N VAL A 20 -4.41 -1.02 -2.18
CA VAL A 20 -4.32 -1.14 -0.73
C VAL A 20 -5.44 -2.06 -0.25
N ILE A 21 -5.08 -3.06 0.55
CA ILE A 21 -6.06 -3.90 1.23
C ILE A 21 -6.32 -3.28 2.59
N VAL A 22 -7.57 -2.95 2.85
CA VAL A 22 -8.02 -2.41 4.13
C VAL A 22 -9.00 -3.37 4.79
N GLU A 23 -8.88 -3.51 6.09
CA GLU A 23 -9.84 -4.21 6.93
C GLU A 23 -10.69 -3.19 7.68
N LYS A 24 -12.01 -3.41 7.64
CA LYS A 24 -12.99 -2.75 8.46
C LYS A 24 -13.39 -3.69 9.59
N ARG A 25 -13.26 -3.24 10.84
CA ARG A 25 -13.69 -3.96 12.04
C ARG A 25 -14.76 -3.17 12.77
N ILE A 26 -15.85 -3.84 13.15
CA ILE A 26 -16.89 -3.24 13.99
C ILE A 26 -16.44 -3.30 15.46
N LEU A 27 -16.59 -2.18 16.18
CA LEU A 27 -16.20 -2.06 17.58
C LEU A 27 -17.45 -2.15 18.47
N GLU A 28 -17.72 -3.33 19.04
CA GLU A 28 -19.00 -3.57 19.75
C GLU A 28 -19.14 -2.82 21.09
N HIS A 29 -18.09 -2.18 21.60
CA HIS A 29 -18.09 -1.53 22.92
C HIS A 29 -17.44 -0.15 22.98
N HIS A 30 -17.33 0.56 21.84
CA HIS A 30 -16.83 1.92 21.79
C HIS A 30 -17.95 2.96 21.63
N ARG A 31 -18.08 3.86 22.62
CA ARG A 31 -19.13 4.88 22.64
C ARG A 31 -18.98 5.97 21.57
N TRP A 32 -17.77 6.20 21.09
CA TRP A 32 -17.42 7.32 20.22
C TRP A 32 -16.97 6.90 18.82
N CYS A 33 -16.82 5.60 18.59
CA CYS A 33 -16.34 5.04 17.32
C CYS A 33 -17.00 3.66 17.13
N GLN A 34 -17.68 3.46 16.01
CA GLN A 34 -18.39 2.20 15.73
C GLN A 34 -17.57 1.27 14.84
N GLU A 35 -16.55 1.79 14.18
CA GLU A 35 -15.74 1.03 13.22
C GLU A 35 -14.31 1.55 13.18
N GLU A 36 -13.38 0.62 12.96
CA GLU A 36 -11.97 0.91 12.71
C GLU A 36 -11.60 0.45 11.30
N TRP A 37 -10.79 1.25 10.62
CA TRP A 37 -10.19 0.91 9.33
C TRP A 37 -8.69 0.81 9.49
N ALA A 38 -8.12 -0.33 9.08
CA ALA A 38 -6.69 -0.57 9.11
C ALA A 38 -6.18 -1.00 7.73
N VAL A 39 -5.03 -0.46 7.32
CA VAL A 39 -4.29 -1.01 6.17
C VAL A 39 -3.67 -2.32 6.60
N ILE A 40 -4.03 -3.40 5.91
CA ILE A 40 -3.54 -4.76 6.22
C ILE A 40 -2.66 -5.34 5.11
N GLY A 41 -2.54 -4.64 3.97
CA GLY A 41 -1.65 -5.06 2.91
C GLY A 41 -1.61 -4.11 1.72
N VAL A 42 -0.62 -4.33 0.86
CA VAL A 42 -0.46 -3.65 -0.43
C VAL A 42 -0.18 -4.73 -1.47
N ILE A 43 -0.83 -4.65 -2.62
CA ILE A 43 -0.64 -5.57 -3.74
C ILE A 43 -0.34 -4.78 -5.02
N CYS A 44 0.18 -5.46 -6.05
CA CYS A 44 0.34 -4.86 -7.37
C CYS A 44 -1.03 -4.47 -7.94
N GLY A 45 -1.14 -3.22 -8.40
CA GLY A 45 -2.28 -2.70 -9.13
C GLY A 45 -2.08 -2.84 -10.64
N GLU A 46 -3.18 -2.78 -11.39
CA GLU A 46 -3.13 -2.83 -12.87
C GLU A 46 -3.07 -1.43 -13.49
N SER A 47 -3.64 -0.41 -12.83
CA SER A 47 -3.69 0.98 -13.29
C SER A 47 -4.10 1.92 -12.16
N ALA A 48 -3.57 3.15 -12.18
CA ALA A 48 -4.04 4.26 -11.34
C ALA A 48 -5.28 4.96 -11.92
N ALA A 49 -6.26 4.17 -12.39
CA ALA A 49 -7.56 4.70 -12.81
C ALA A 49 -8.36 5.24 -11.60
N ASP A 50 -9.62 5.64 -11.81
CA ASP A 50 -10.48 6.21 -10.76
C ASP A 50 -10.41 5.43 -9.45
N VAL A 51 -10.37 6.17 -8.35
CA VAL A 51 -10.35 5.62 -7.00
C VAL A 51 -11.60 4.76 -6.78
N ARG A 52 -11.40 3.48 -6.44
CA ARG A 52 -12.48 2.52 -6.23
C ARG A 52 -12.24 1.72 -4.97
N LEU A 53 -13.29 1.57 -4.16
CA LEU A 53 -13.29 0.72 -2.98
C LEU A 53 -14.23 -0.46 -3.22
N THR A 54 -13.67 -1.66 -3.31
CA THR A 54 -14.43 -2.88 -3.64
C THR A 54 -14.35 -3.85 -2.46
N LYS A 55 -15.48 -4.32 -1.93
CA LYS A 55 -15.50 -5.38 -0.91
C LYS A 55 -14.99 -6.68 -1.54
N ILE A 56 -13.98 -7.31 -0.95
CA ILE A 56 -13.34 -8.53 -1.47
C ILE A 56 -13.56 -9.76 -0.57
N VAL A 57 -13.78 -9.56 0.73
CA VAL A 57 -14.10 -10.63 1.67
C VAL A 57 -15.22 -10.17 2.60
N GLU A 58 -16.19 -11.06 2.81
CA GLU A 58 -17.20 -10.94 3.84
C GLU A 58 -16.93 -12.01 4.90
N SER A 59 -16.52 -11.61 6.10
CA SER A 59 -16.34 -12.54 7.22
C SER A 59 -17.62 -12.65 8.03
N SER A 60 -17.99 -13.88 8.40
CA SER A 60 -19.05 -14.15 9.38
C SER A 60 -18.69 -13.71 10.81
N ALA A 61 -17.43 -13.36 11.07
CA ALA A 61 -16.91 -12.96 12.39
C ALA A 61 -16.72 -11.44 12.56
N GLY A 62 -17.37 -10.61 11.73
CA GLY A 62 -17.41 -9.15 11.93
C GLY A 62 -16.22 -8.35 11.38
N SER A 63 -15.37 -8.96 10.53
CA SER A 63 -14.37 -8.23 9.75
C SER A 63 -14.69 -8.24 8.25
N GLU A 64 -14.59 -7.08 7.62
CA GLU A 64 -14.80 -6.93 6.18
C GLU A 64 -13.50 -6.45 5.55
N GLN A 65 -13.11 -7.04 4.42
CA GLN A 65 -11.92 -6.58 3.69
C GLN A 65 -12.32 -5.93 2.38
N TYR A 66 -11.62 -4.84 2.07
CA TYR A 66 -11.81 -4.08 0.85
C TYR A 66 -10.49 -3.92 0.12
N ARG A 67 -10.57 -3.97 -1.21
CA ARG A 67 -9.51 -3.56 -2.12
C ARG A 67 -9.76 -2.11 -2.51
N TRP A 68 -8.83 -1.25 -2.14
CA TRP A 68 -8.83 0.17 -2.49
C TRP A 68 -7.84 0.40 -3.63
N GLN A 69 -8.38 0.74 -4.80
CA GLN A 69 -7.66 0.89 -6.06
C GLN A 69 -7.47 2.36 -6.43
N GLY A 70 -6.60 2.58 -7.42
CA GLY A 70 -6.34 3.91 -8.00
C GLY A 70 -5.09 4.58 -7.43
N PHE A 71 -4.22 3.82 -6.76
CA PHE A 71 -2.97 4.34 -6.23
C PHE A 71 -1.80 4.05 -7.15
N SER A 72 -0.83 4.96 -7.13
CA SER A 72 0.49 4.77 -7.70
C SER A 72 1.54 5.16 -6.68
N MET A 73 2.69 4.49 -6.78
CA MET A 73 3.87 4.75 -5.98
C MET A 73 5.02 5.12 -6.92
N GLN A 74 5.77 6.14 -6.54
CA GLN A 74 7.00 6.52 -7.23
C GLN A 74 8.17 6.34 -6.26
N LEU A 75 9.26 5.78 -6.76
CA LEU A 75 10.52 5.67 -6.05
C LEU A 75 11.46 6.77 -6.54
N PHE A 76 12.20 7.38 -5.62
CA PHE A 76 13.14 8.44 -5.89
C PHE A 76 14.56 7.95 -5.58
N ALA A 77 15.49 8.16 -6.51
CA ALA A 77 16.85 7.65 -6.39
C ALA A 77 17.61 8.25 -5.18
N ASP A 78 17.30 9.49 -4.82
CA ASP A 78 17.88 10.20 -3.69
C ASP A 78 17.39 9.69 -2.32
N ASP A 79 16.37 8.82 -2.28
CA ASP A 79 15.79 8.25 -1.05
C ASP A 79 16.14 6.75 -0.87
N THR A 80 17.14 6.26 -1.60
CA THR A 80 17.56 4.84 -1.59
C THR A 80 17.96 4.35 -0.20
N GLU A 81 18.58 5.20 0.63
CA GLU A 81 18.95 4.85 2.00
C GLU A 81 17.71 4.55 2.86
N SER A 82 16.68 5.38 2.76
CA SER A 82 15.40 5.16 3.46
C SER A 82 14.73 3.87 3.01
N TYR A 83 14.77 3.56 1.71
CA TYR A 83 14.22 2.29 1.19
C TYR A 83 14.96 1.08 1.74
N TYR A 84 16.29 1.13 1.78
CA TYR A 84 17.10 0.08 2.40
C TYR A 84 16.76 -0.09 3.87
N CYS A 85 16.69 1.01 4.63
CA CYS A 85 16.30 0.98 6.04
C CYS A 85 14.90 0.36 6.23
N ASN A 86 13.92 0.74 5.40
CA ASN A 86 12.56 0.19 5.47
C ASN A 86 12.50 -1.31 5.15
N LEU A 87 13.39 -1.82 4.30
CA LEU A 87 13.45 -3.26 3.98
C LEU A 87 14.17 -4.08 5.04
N MET A 88 15.18 -3.50 5.70
CA MET A 88 16.04 -4.22 6.63
C MET A 88 15.59 -4.09 8.10
N ALA A 89 14.78 -3.08 8.42
CA ALA A 89 14.26 -2.91 9.77
C ALA A 89 13.17 -3.95 10.08
N GLU A 90 13.19 -4.49 11.31
CA GLU A 90 12.08 -5.32 11.82
C GLU A 90 10.75 -4.56 11.84
N LYS A 91 10.83 -3.23 11.97
CA LYS A 91 9.69 -2.32 11.90
C LYS A 91 10.03 -1.15 10.97
N PRO A 92 9.50 -1.12 9.74
CA PRO A 92 9.69 -0.01 8.81
C PRO A 92 9.06 1.29 9.32
N GLY A 93 9.57 2.45 8.89
CA GLY A 93 8.86 3.74 9.03
C GLY A 93 9.29 4.70 10.14
N TRP A 94 10.37 4.38 10.89
CA TRP A 94 11.03 5.24 11.89
C TRP A 94 10.14 5.67 13.06
#